data_AF-A0A9D7J6V4-F1
#
_entry.id   AF-A0A9D7J6V4-F1
#
_cell.length_a   1.000
_cell.length_b   1.000
_cell.length_c   1.000
_cell.angle_alpha   90.00
_cell.angle_beta   90.00
_cell.angle_gamma   90.00
#
_symmetry.space_group_name_H-M   'P 1'
#
loop_
_entity.id
_entity.type
_entity.pdbx_description
1 polymer ?
#
loop_
_entity_poly.entity_id
_entity_poly.type
_entity_poly.pdbx_seq_one_letter_code
_entity_poly.pdbx_strand_id
1 'polypeptide(L)'
;MAENVPNFDNRPGIFLAHEMPENLKIAPLSDAAFRTLVKAWCYCSRVRSDGRIPSSAWATLGPAKARKELLAPPIMDPSKAPLFTAVDGGVMAHDYLQHNRSADEVKAVVAARADAGSYGSHVRWHVARRQPKADCEHCQEEGLTPHAA
;
A
#
# COMPACT_ATOMS: atom_id res chain seq x y z
N MET A 1 7.88 26.46 -20.88
CA MET A 1 6.99 26.63 -19.71
C MET A 1 6.97 25.28 -19.02
N ALA A 2 7.47 25.18 -17.78
CA ALA A 2 7.45 23.91 -17.07
C ALA A 2 5.98 23.58 -16.76
N GLU A 3 5.46 22.57 -17.44
CA GLU A 3 4.10 22.08 -17.27
C GLU A 3 3.95 21.66 -15.80
N ASN A 4 2.94 22.22 -15.12
CA ASN A 4 2.67 21.96 -13.71
C ASN A 4 2.04 20.57 -13.57
N VAL A 5 2.83 19.54 -13.87
CA VAL A 5 2.42 18.14 -13.73
C VAL A 5 2.20 17.91 -12.23
N PRO A 6 0.96 17.57 -11.81
CA PRO A 6 0.69 17.30 -10.42
C PRO A 6 1.61 16.19 -9.91
N ASN A 7 2.27 16.43 -8.78
CA ASN A 7 3.09 15.41 -8.15
C ASN A 7 2.18 14.29 -7.63
N PHE A 8 2.27 13.11 -8.24
CA PHE A 8 1.45 11.97 -7.85
C PHE A 8 1.82 11.50 -6.44
N ASP A 9 0.81 11.18 -5.62
CA ASP A 9 1.05 10.65 -4.28
C ASP A 9 1.59 9.23 -4.37
N ASN A 10 2.92 9.13 -4.29
CA ASN A 10 3.61 7.86 -4.41
C ASN A 10 3.54 7.00 -3.12
N ARG A 11 2.78 7.42 -2.08
CA ARG A 11 2.71 6.67 -0.81
C ARG A 11 2.17 5.26 -1.07
N PRO A 12 2.62 4.24 -0.31
CA PRO A 12 2.02 2.92 -0.39
C PRO A 12 0.51 3.03 -0.19
N GLY A 13 -0.25 2.59 -1.19
CA GLY A 13 -1.70 2.62 -1.22
C GLY A 13 -2.26 1.25 -1.56
N ILE A 14 -3.59 1.19 -1.69
CA ILE A 14 -4.31 0.06 -2.28
C ILE A 14 -4.64 0.41 -3.73
N PHE A 15 -4.63 -0.59 -4.60
CA PHE A 15 -5.10 -0.42 -5.97
C PHE A 15 -6.59 -0.70 -6.05
N LEU A 16 -7.33 0.22 -6.68
CA LEU A 16 -8.75 0.07 -6.97
C LEU A 16 -8.91 0.11 -8.49
N ALA A 17 -9.29 -1.01 -9.10
CA ALA A 17 -9.59 -1.05 -10.52
C ALA A 17 -10.83 -0.21 -10.82
N HIS A 18 -10.88 0.44 -11.98
CA HIS A 18 -12.04 1.24 -12.35
C HIS A 18 -13.27 0.37 -12.66
N GLU A 19 -13.09 -0.88 -13.10
CA GLU A 19 -14.18 -1.85 -13.32
C GLU A 19 -14.65 -2.56 -12.03
N MET A 20 -14.14 -2.13 -10.87
CA MET A 20 -14.49 -2.77 -9.61
C MET A 20 -16.00 -2.73 -9.31
N PRO A 21 -16.74 -1.63 -9.55
CA PRO A 21 -18.19 -1.58 -9.32
C PRO A 21 -18.98 -2.58 -10.18
N GLU A 22 -18.52 -2.87 -11.39
CA GLU A 22 -19.18 -3.76 -12.36
C GLU A 22 -18.75 -5.23 -12.19
N ASN A 23 -17.74 -5.51 -11.37
CA ASN A 23 -17.25 -6.86 -11.16
C ASN A 23 -18.34 -7.74 -10.53
N LEU A 24 -18.55 -8.94 -11.07
CA LEU A 24 -19.59 -9.88 -10.63
C LEU A 24 -19.52 -10.29 -9.15
N LYS A 25 -18.34 -10.18 -8.51
CA LYS A 25 -18.18 -10.42 -7.06
C LYS A 25 -18.53 -9.22 -6.19
N ILE A 26 -18.57 -8.02 -6.76
CA ILE A 26 -18.60 -6.74 -6.04
C ILE A 26 -19.90 -5.99 -6.29
N ALA A 27 -20.39 -5.98 -7.54
CA ALA A 27 -21.66 -5.38 -7.94
C ALA A 27 -22.86 -5.76 -7.05
N PRO A 28 -23.01 -7.03 -6.60
CA PRO A 28 -24.15 -7.40 -5.75
C PRO A 28 -23.94 -7.09 -4.26
N LEU A 29 -22.79 -6.56 -3.84
CA LEU A 29 -22.52 -6.28 -2.43
C LEU A 29 -23.36 -5.11 -1.91
N SER A 30 -23.75 -5.19 -0.65
CA SER A 30 -24.29 -4.05 0.09
C SER A 30 -23.24 -2.96 0.29
N ASP A 31 -23.65 -1.69 0.39
CA ASP A 31 -22.77 -0.56 0.69
C ASP A 31 -21.91 -0.80 1.95
N ALA A 32 -22.50 -1.46 2.94
CA ALA A 32 -21.80 -1.83 4.17
C ALA A 32 -20.72 -2.88 3.93
N ALA A 33 -20.98 -3.88 3.08
CA ALA A 33 -19.99 -4.89 2.68
C ALA A 33 -18.88 -4.27 1.83
N PHE A 34 -19.22 -3.44 0.84
CA PHE A 34 -18.23 -2.74 0.02
C PHE A 34 -17.33 -1.83 0.86
N ARG A 35 -17.90 -1.03 1.78
CA ARG A 35 -17.11 -0.21 2.72
C ARG A 35 -16.21 -1.07 3.61
N THR A 36 -16.70 -2.23 4.04
CA THR A 36 -15.92 -3.17 4.87
C THR A 36 -14.76 -3.78 4.09
N LEU A 37 -14.97 -4.13 2.81
CA LEU A 37 -13.94 -4.62 1.88
C LEU A 37 -12.80 -3.61 1.74
N VAL A 38 -13.10 -2.35 1.45
CA VAL A 38 -12.09 -1.29 1.31
C VAL A 38 -11.32 -1.09 2.62
N LYS A 39 -12.01 -1.06 3.77
CA LYS A 39 -11.36 -0.98 5.09
C LYS A 39 -10.42 -2.15 5.35
N ALA A 40 -10.83 -3.36 4.96
CA ALA A 40 -10.04 -4.57 5.12
C ALA A 40 -8.77 -4.53 4.27
N TRP A 41 -8.83 -4.10 3.01
CA TRP A 41 -7.64 -3.91 2.19
C TRP A 41 -6.72 -2.82 2.73
N CYS A 42 -7.27 -1.68 3.17
CA CYS A 42 -6.49 -0.64 3.84
C CYS A 42 -5.81 -1.16 5.11
N TYR A 43 -6.48 -2.03 5.88
CA TYR A 43 -5.87 -2.69 7.04
C TYR A 43 -4.68 -3.53 6.61
N CYS A 44 -4.85 -4.44 5.64
CA CYS A 44 -3.79 -5.32 5.16
C CYS A 44 -2.57 -4.54 4.65
N SER A 45 -2.81 -3.48 3.88
CA SER A 45 -1.74 -2.60 3.37
C SER A 45 -1.00 -1.88 4.50
N ARG A 46 -1.74 -1.34 5.48
CA ARG A 46 -1.16 -0.61 6.61
C ARG A 46 -0.32 -1.50 7.54
N VAL A 47 -0.82 -2.70 7.86
CA VAL A 47 -0.11 -3.63 8.76
C VAL A 47 0.84 -4.57 8.04
N ARG A 48 0.88 -4.52 6.70
CA ARG A 48 1.74 -5.34 5.84
C ARG A 48 1.54 -6.83 6.09
N SER A 49 0.29 -7.27 6.07
CA SER A 49 -0.11 -8.63 6.43
C SER A 49 -0.41 -9.53 5.24
N ASP A 50 -0.13 -9.08 4.02
CA ASP A 50 -0.29 -9.85 2.77
C ASP A 50 -1.68 -10.48 2.60
N GLY A 51 -2.71 -9.75 3.03
CA GLY A 51 -4.11 -10.19 2.92
C GLY A 51 -4.66 -10.85 4.18
N ARG A 52 -3.84 -11.13 5.20
CA ARG A 52 -4.30 -11.75 6.45
C ARG A 52 -4.83 -10.74 7.44
N ILE A 53 -5.98 -11.04 8.06
CA ILE A 53 -6.60 -10.19 9.09
C ILE A 53 -6.93 -11.06 10.30
N PRO A 54 -6.41 -10.75 11.50
CA PRO A 54 -6.73 -11.51 12.71
C PRO A 54 -8.20 -11.30 13.10
N SER A 55 -8.81 -12.29 13.75
CA SER A 55 -10.23 -12.26 14.15
C SER A 55 -10.62 -11.01 14.95
N SER A 56 -9.72 -10.56 15.83
CA SER A 56 -9.91 -9.36 16.65
C SER A 56 -10.02 -8.09 15.80
N ALA A 57 -9.17 -7.94 14.77
CA ALA A 57 -9.25 -6.83 13.84
C ALA A 57 -10.45 -6.98 12.90
N TRP A 58 -10.69 -8.20 12.37
CA TRP A 58 -11.83 -8.46 11.51
C TRP A 58 -13.15 -8.05 12.15
N ALA A 59 -13.31 -8.31 13.45
CA ALA A 59 -14.50 -7.95 14.21
C ALA A 59 -14.81 -6.44 14.25
N THR A 60 -13.80 -5.58 14.11
CA THR A 60 -13.95 -4.12 14.22
C THR A 60 -14.09 -3.40 12.88
N LEU A 61 -13.78 -4.07 11.76
CA LEU A 61 -13.78 -3.43 10.44
C LEU A 61 -15.17 -3.08 9.92
N GLY A 62 -16.19 -3.82 10.35
CA GLY A 62 -17.57 -3.57 9.93
C GLY A 62 -18.63 -4.41 10.64
N PRO A 63 -19.92 -4.14 10.35
CA PRO A 63 -21.04 -4.87 10.92
C PRO A 63 -20.95 -6.38 10.66
N ALA A 64 -21.45 -7.19 11.58
CA ALA A 64 -21.42 -8.66 11.43
C ALA A 64 -22.09 -9.14 10.13
N LYS A 65 -23.17 -8.48 9.68
CA LYS A 65 -23.87 -8.81 8.43
C LYS A 65 -22.97 -8.59 7.21
N ALA A 66 -22.31 -7.42 7.12
CA ALA A 66 -21.37 -7.10 6.05
C ALA A 66 -20.18 -8.07 6.02
N ARG A 67 -19.64 -8.44 7.19
CA ARG A 67 -18.55 -9.42 7.29
C ARG A 67 -18.96 -10.81 6.83
N LYS A 68 -20.19 -11.25 7.14
CA LYS A 68 -20.74 -12.53 6.66
C LYS A 68 -20.90 -12.53 5.14
N GLU A 69 -21.35 -11.41 4.57
CA GLU A 69 -21.51 -11.25 3.13
C GLU A 69 -20.19 -11.42 2.38
N LEU A 70 -19.10 -10.85 2.90
CA LEU A 70 -17.76 -10.98 2.32
C LEU A 70 -17.16 -12.39 2.41
N LEU A 71 -17.65 -13.21 3.34
CA LEU A 71 -17.26 -14.62 3.52
C LEU A 71 -18.16 -15.57 2.70
N ALA A 72 -19.28 -15.08 2.19
CA ALA A 72 -20.20 -15.88 1.40
C ALA A 72 -19.72 -15.98 -0.06
N PRO A 73 -20.03 -17.10 -0.75
CA PRO A 73 -19.79 -17.21 -2.18
C PRO A 73 -20.47 -16.06 -2.96
N PRO A 74 -19.86 -15.58 -4.07
CA PRO A 74 -20.44 -14.52 -4.89
C PRO A 74 -21.83 -14.89 -5.41
N ILE A 75 -22.77 -13.94 -5.35
CA ILE A 75 -24.17 -14.17 -5.74
C ILE A 75 -24.28 -14.46 -7.25
N MET A 76 -23.55 -13.71 -8.08
CA MET A 76 -23.62 -13.84 -9.55
C MET A 76 -22.72 -14.95 -10.11
N ASP A 77 -21.80 -15.49 -9.31
CA ASP A 77 -20.93 -16.59 -9.71
C ASP A 77 -20.57 -17.46 -8.48
N PRO A 78 -21.49 -18.36 -8.07
CA PRO A 78 -21.30 -19.21 -6.89
C PRO A 78 -20.15 -20.22 -7.02
N SER A 79 -19.64 -20.43 -8.24
CA SER A 79 -18.51 -21.33 -8.49
C SER A 79 -17.17 -20.72 -8.03
N LYS A 80 -17.11 -19.39 -7.90
CA LYS A 80 -15.90 -18.69 -7.49
C LYS A 80 -15.75 -18.61 -5.99
N ALA A 81 -14.49 -18.57 -5.55
CA ALA A 81 -14.16 -18.35 -4.17
C ALA A 81 -14.70 -16.99 -3.65
N PRO A 82 -15.12 -16.94 -2.37
CA PRO A 82 -15.55 -15.71 -1.71
C PRO A 82 -14.42 -14.67 -1.67
N LEU A 83 -14.77 -13.41 -1.39
CA LEU A 83 -13.79 -12.32 -1.30
C LEU A 83 -12.84 -12.51 -0.11
N PHE A 84 -13.34 -13.13 0.97
CA PHE A 84 -12.53 -13.54 2.11
C PHE A 84 -12.80 -15.01 2.44
N THR A 85 -11.76 -15.69 2.91
CA THR A 85 -11.85 -17.06 3.42
C THR A 85 -11.52 -17.09 4.90
N ALA A 86 -12.22 -17.92 5.67
CA ALA A 86 -11.86 -18.15 7.06
C ALA A 86 -10.56 -18.96 7.12
N VAL A 87 -9.63 -18.51 7.96
CA VAL A 87 -8.36 -19.20 8.23
C VAL A 87 -8.16 -19.28 9.74
N ASP A 88 -7.21 -20.10 10.19
CA ASP A 88 -6.94 -20.18 11.62
C ASP A 88 -6.56 -18.80 12.18
N GLY A 89 -7.24 -18.40 13.26
CA GLY A 89 -7.07 -17.11 13.91
C GLY A 89 -7.60 -15.88 13.15
N GLY A 90 -8.33 -16.02 12.04
CA GLY A 90 -8.83 -14.86 11.31
C GLY A 90 -9.46 -15.11 9.94
N VAL A 91 -9.21 -14.17 9.02
CA VAL A 91 -9.64 -14.27 7.63
C VAL A 91 -8.48 -13.91 6.69
N MET A 92 -8.55 -14.43 5.47
CA MET A 92 -7.60 -14.14 4.39
C MET A 92 -8.35 -13.56 3.19
N ALA A 93 -7.89 -12.41 2.68
CA ALA A 93 -8.39 -11.80 1.46
C ALA A 93 -7.97 -12.63 0.24
N HIS A 94 -8.95 -12.96 -0.62
CA HIS A 94 -8.70 -13.64 -1.88
C HIS A 94 -7.99 -12.70 -2.87
N ASP A 95 -7.02 -13.21 -3.63
CA ASP A 95 -6.24 -12.48 -4.65
C ASP A 95 -5.58 -11.16 -4.19
N TYR A 96 -5.37 -10.96 -2.88
CA TYR A 96 -4.84 -9.69 -2.39
C TYR A 96 -3.52 -9.29 -3.05
N LEU A 97 -2.57 -10.23 -3.14
CA LEU A 97 -1.26 -10.02 -3.74
C LEU A 97 -1.27 -9.94 -5.27
N GLN A 98 -2.35 -10.33 -5.93
CA GLN A 98 -2.46 -10.14 -7.39
C GLN A 98 -2.74 -8.68 -7.74
N HIS A 99 -3.36 -7.93 -6.83
CA HIS A 99 -3.78 -6.55 -7.06
C HIS A 99 -3.05 -5.53 -6.19
N ASN A 100 -2.52 -5.94 -5.04
CA ASN A 100 -1.87 -5.06 -4.09
C ASN A 100 -0.45 -5.51 -3.80
N ARG A 101 0.38 -4.54 -3.41
CA ARG A 101 1.76 -4.79 -3.00
C ARG A 101 1.81 -5.71 -1.78
N SER A 102 2.77 -6.63 -1.83
CA SER A 102 3.24 -7.40 -0.68
C SER A 102 3.93 -6.50 0.36
N ALA A 103 4.10 -7.04 1.56
CA ALA A 103 4.84 -6.43 2.64
C ALA A 103 6.27 -6.05 2.21
N ASP A 104 6.92 -6.90 1.42
CA ASP A 104 8.29 -6.69 0.98
C ASP A 104 8.39 -5.64 -0.13
N GLU A 105 7.44 -5.61 -1.06
CA GLU A 105 7.34 -4.51 -2.04
C GLU A 105 7.07 -3.16 -1.37
N VAL A 106 6.21 -3.14 -0.34
CA VAL A 106 5.98 -1.92 0.46
C VAL A 106 7.27 -1.48 1.16
N LYS A 107 8.04 -2.40 1.74
CA LYS A 107 9.34 -2.08 2.35
C LYS A 107 10.31 -1.50 1.31
N ALA A 108 10.41 -2.12 0.14
CA ALA A 108 11.29 -1.67 -0.93
C ALA A 108 10.93 -0.25 -1.41
N VAL A 109 9.63 0.03 -1.60
CA VAL A 109 9.16 1.39 -1.97
C VAL A 109 9.52 2.41 -0.89
N VAL A 110 9.35 2.06 0.39
CA VAL A 110 9.69 2.95 1.50
C VAL A 110 11.19 3.20 1.59
N ALA A 111 12.02 2.17 1.42
CA ALA A 111 13.48 2.29 1.41
C ALA A 111 13.96 3.18 0.26
N ALA A 112 13.53 2.90 -0.98
CA ALA A 112 13.90 3.70 -2.15
C ALA A 112 13.51 5.18 -2.00
N ARG A 113 12.41 5.48 -1.29
CA ARG A 113 12.00 6.85 -0.97
C ARG A 113 12.88 7.52 0.07
N ALA A 114 13.29 6.78 1.09
CA ALA A 114 14.24 7.29 2.08
C ALA A 114 15.57 7.63 1.40
N ASP A 115 16.07 6.73 0.55
CA ASP A 115 17.31 6.91 -0.21
C ASP A 115 17.20 8.13 -1.14
N ALA A 116 16.16 8.22 -1.96
CA ALA A 116 15.93 9.37 -2.84
C ALA A 116 15.76 10.70 -2.07
N GLY A 117 15.13 10.68 -0.89
CA GLY A 117 15.01 11.85 -0.03
C GLY A 117 16.35 12.30 0.54
N SER A 118 17.19 11.35 0.97
CA SER A 118 18.54 11.61 1.46
C SER A 118 19.43 12.18 0.36
N TYR A 119 19.40 11.58 -0.83
CA TYR A 119 20.14 12.04 -2.01
C TYR A 119 19.66 13.43 -2.47
N GLY A 120 18.35 13.67 -2.53
CA GLY A 120 17.80 14.98 -2.87
C GLY A 120 18.24 16.08 -1.90
N SER A 121 18.40 15.74 -0.62
CA SER A 121 18.93 16.66 0.40
C SER A 121 20.42 16.91 0.19
N HIS A 122 21.21 15.87 -0.10
CA HIS A 122 22.61 15.97 -0.48
C HIS A 122 22.80 16.89 -1.71
N VAL A 123 22.05 16.67 -2.79
CA VAL A 123 22.14 17.50 -4.01
C VAL A 123 21.82 18.96 -3.70
N ARG A 124 20.75 19.22 -2.94
CA ARG A 124 20.30 20.58 -2.63
C ARG A 124 21.26 21.35 -1.72
N TRP A 125 21.85 20.67 -0.73
CA TRP A 125 22.63 21.33 0.31
C TRP A 125 24.14 21.27 0.08
N HIS A 126 24.66 20.19 -0.49
CA HIS A 126 26.10 19.98 -0.63
C HIS A 126 26.56 20.26 -2.06
N VAL A 127 25.91 19.67 -3.07
CA VAL A 127 26.31 19.83 -4.48
C VAL A 127 25.96 21.22 -5.00
N ALA A 128 24.68 21.62 -4.93
CA ALA A 128 24.21 22.89 -5.50
C ALA A 128 24.83 24.12 -4.82
N ARG A 129 25.17 24.01 -3.53
CA ARG A 129 25.81 25.09 -2.76
C ARG A 129 27.33 25.00 -2.72
N ARG A 130 27.93 23.95 -3.31
CA ARG A 130 29.37 23.67 -3.29
C ARG A 130 29.94 23.63 -1.88
N GLN A 131 29.19 23.05 -0.94
CA GLN A 131 29.54 22.89 0.47
C GLN A 131 29.53 21.41 0.84
N PRO A 132 30.50 20.62 0.34
CA PRO A 132 30.59 19.21 0.69
C PRO A 132 30.94 19.05 2.16
N LYS A 133 30.28 18.09 2.80
CA LYS A 133 30.39 17.85 4.24
C LYS A 133 30.96 16.46 4.49
N ALA A 134 31.96 16.38 5.38
CA ALA A 134 32.69 15.14 5.64
C ALA A 134 31.84 14.04 6.28
N ASP A 135 30.70 14.37 6.90
CA ASP A 135 29.81 13.42 7.58
C ASP A 135 28.63 12.96 6.72
N CYS A 136 28.54 13.40 5.46
CA CYS A 136 27.49 12.99 4.54
C CYS A 136 27.96 11.79 3.73
N GLU A 137 27.27 10.65 3.90
CA GLU A 137 27.54 9.40 3.16
C GLU A 137 27.60 9.63 1.64
N HIS A 138 26.61 10.33 1.07
CA HIS A 138 26.59 10.69 -0.35
C HIS A 138 27.79 11.55 -0.80
N CYS A 139 28.30 12.46 0.04
CA CYS A 139 29.51 13.23 -0.30
C CYS A 139 30.78 12.38 -0.29
N GLN A 140 30.85 11.41 0.64
CA GLN A 140 31.99 10.49 0.73
C GLN A 140 32.01 9.54 -0.46
N GLU A 141 30.86 9.00 -0.86
CA GLU A 141 30.71 8.11 -2.01
C GLU A 141 31.09 8.80 -3.33
N GLU A 142 30.75 10.09 -3.49
CA GLU A 142 31.12 10.89 -4.66
C GLU A 142 32.55 11.46 -4.60
N GLY A 143 33.29 11.24 -3.51
CA GLY A 143 34.66 11.73 -3.36
C GLY A 143 34.77 13.26 -3.21
N LEU A 144 33.69 13.94 -2.79
CA LEU A 144 33.67 15.39 -2.61
C LEU A 144 34.34 15.78 -1.28
N THR A 145 35.54 16.34 -1.33
CA THR A 145 36.26 16.80 -0.14
C THR A 145 35.81 18.19 0.31
N PRO A 146 35.54 18.43 1.61
CA PRO A 146 35.34 19.77 2.16
C PRO A 146 36.53 20.66 1.81
N HIS A 147 36.27 21.86 1.32
CA HIS A 147 37.34 22.87 1.24
C HIS A 147 37.75 23.23 2.67
N ALA A 148 39.04 23.05 2.99
CA ALA A 148 39.62 23.55 4.22
C ALA A 148 39.36 25.07 4.29
N ALA A 149 38.76 25.51 5.38
CA ALA A 149 38.50 26.92 5.67
C ALA A 149 39.81 27.69 5.87
#